data_AF-A0A953XHV0-F1
#
_entry.id   AF-A0A953XHV0-F1
#
_cell.length_a   1.000
_cell.length_b   1.000
_cell.length_c   1.000
_cell.angle_alpha   90.00
_cell.angle_beta   90.00
_cell.angle_gamma   90.00
#
_symmetry.space_group_name_H-M   'P 1'
#
loop_
_entity.id
_entity.type
_entity.pdbx_description
1 polymer ?
#
loop_
_entity_poly.entity_id
_entity_poly.type
_entity_poly.pdbx_seq_one_letter_code
_entity_poly.pdbx_strand_id
1 'polypeptide(L)'
;MKDRKSFVAEKFAADPEINQLELSRSVRETFGKGLSFVHVKQLRDAFGKGTFDRAWAELFGMEEDAEKKSASKSRQKKERGERRRKTQLRGRRNFDRDKIPMREFSNHLVVYRMHDGTMQSQAFKSRKRAEKLVNDLLSEGVLATEIGYFRRNEIQAKVTL
;
A
#
# COMPACT_ATOMS: atom_id res chain seq x y z
N MET A 1 -15.67 14.58 27.53
CA MET A 1 -14.52 14.18 26.68
C MET A 1 -14.16 15.37 25.83
N LYS A 2 -12.87 15.69 25.64
CA LYS A 2 -12.48 16.76 24.70
C LYS A 2 -12.67 16.25 23.28
N ASP A 3 -13.36 17.01 22.44
CA ASP A 3 -13.53 16.65 21.04
C ASP A 3 -12.21 16.87 20.28
N ARG A 4 -11.93 15.98 19.33
CA ARG A 4 -10.68 16.02 18.55
C ARG A 4 -10.53 17.34 17.78
N LYS A 5 -11.66 17.88 17.31
CA LYS A 5 -11.76 19.17 16.63
C LYS A 5 -11.34 20.34 17.53
N SER A 6 -11.92 20.42 18.73
CA SER A 6 -11.65 21.53 19.66
C SER A 6 -10.21 21.48 20.16
N PHE A 7 -9.65 20.29 20.40
CA PHE A 7 -8.25 20.12 20.76
C PHE A 7 -7.28 20.68 19.71
N VAL A 8 -7.57 20.46 18.43
CA VAL A 8 -6.71 20.94 17.33
C VAL A 8 -6.83 22.46 17.18
N ALA A 9 -8.04 23.00 17.31
CA ALA A 9 -8.26 24.45 17.30
C ALA A 9 -7.55 25.14 18.48
N GLU A 10 -7.62 24.59 19.69
CA GLU A 10 -6.89 25.08 20.87
C GLU A 10 -5.38 25.11 20.62
N LYS A 11 -4.82 24.09 19.96
CA LYS A 11 -3.39 24.04 19.64
C LYS A 11 -2.95 25.08 18.62
N PHE A 12 -3.77 25.35 17.60
CA PHE A 12 -3.50 26.44 16.67
C PHE A 12 -3.68 27.82 17.28
N ALA A 13 -4.61 27.98 18.22
CA ALA A 13 -4.81 29.23 18.95
C ALA A 13 -3.64 29.53 19.91
N ALA A 14 -3.07 28.49 20.53
CA ALA A 14 -1.92 28.62 21.44
C ALA A 14 -0.60 28.87 20.69
N ASP A 15 -0.41 28.21 19.54
CA ASP A 15 0.76 28.40 18.68
C ASP A 15 0.35 28.30 17.20
N PRO A 16 0.22 29.44 16.50
CA PRO A 16 -0.15 29.48 15.09
C PRO A 16 0.87 28.79 14.16
N GLU A 17 2.14 28.73 14.57
CA GLU A 17 3.22 28.17 13.75
C GLU A 17 3.60 26.73 14.11
N ILE A 18 2.96 26.15 15.14
CA ILE A 18 3.23 24.83 15.70
C ILE A 18 3.71 23.81 14.67
N ASN A 19 4.82 23.12 14.94
CA ASN A 19 5.36 22.16 13.99
C ASN A 19 4.32 21.05 13.68
N GLN A 20 4.13 20.73 12.39
CA GLN A 20 3.18 19.71 11.94
C GLN A 20 3.42 18.34 12.61
N LEU A 21 4.68 18.00 12.87
CA LEU A 21 5.07 16.78 13.57
C LEU A 21 4.61 16.80 15.03
N GLU A 22 4.75 17.94 15.69
CA GLU A 22 4.40 18.13 17.10
C GLU A 22 2.88 18.12 17.31
N LEU A 23 2.14 18.81 16.44
CA LEU A 23 0.68 18.73 16.44
C LEU A 23 0.19 17.28 16.17
N SER A 24 0.76 16.60 15.16
CA SER A 24 0.37 15.22 14.86
C SER A 24 0.64 14.26 16.03
N ARG A 25 1.76 14.44 16.75
CA ARG A 25 2.09 13.67 17.95
C ARG A 25 1.12 13.92 19.10
N SER A 26 0.85 15.19 19.42
CA SER A 26 -0.07 15.54 20.51
C SER A 26 -1.50 15.05 20.26
N VAL A 27 -1.98 15.11 19.02
CA VAL A 27 -3.28 14.53 18.64
C VAL A 27 -3.27 13.00 18.73
N ARG A 28 -2.16 12.36 18.39
CA ARG A 28 -2.02 10.90 18.49
C ARG A 28 -2.01 10.42 19.94
N GLU A 29 -1.35 11.15 20.83
CA GLU A 29 -1.27 10.81 22.25
C GLU A 29 -2.64 10.90 22.94
N THR A 30 -3.46 11.87 22.53
CA THR A 30 -4.80 12.10 23.10
C THR A 30 -5.89 11.23 22.47
N PHE A 31 -5.85 11.02 21.14
CA PHE A 31 -6.93 10.35 20.39
C PHE A 31 -6.50 9.04 19.70
N GLY A 32 -5.29 8.56 19.92
CA GLY A 32 -4.74 7.32 19.34
C GLY A 32 -4.32 7.41 17.86
N LYS A 33 -4.98 8.26 17.05
CA LYS A 33 -4.68 8.51 15.62
C LYS A 33 -4.24 9.95 15.42
N GLY A 34 -2.98 10.12 15.01
CA GLY A 34 -2.43 11.44 14.65
C GLY A 34 -3.05 12.01 13.37
N LEU A 35 -2.78 13.28 13.10
CA LEU A 35 -3.18 13.93 11.85
C LEU A 35 -2.14 13.71 10.75
N SER A 36 -2.60 13.54 9.51
CA SER A 36 -1.74 13.59 8.32
C SER A 36 -1.17 15.00 8.17
N PHE A 37 0.09 15.14 7.75
CA PHE A 37 0.72 16.46 7.53
C PHE A 37 -0.02 17.30 6.50
N VAL A 38 -0.61 16.65 5.48
CA VAL A 38 -1.46 17.33 4.50
C VAL A 38 -2.68 17.95 5.18
N HIS A 39 -3.34 17.20 6.06
CA HIS A 39 -4.51 17.68 6.79
C HIS A 39 -4.14 18.80 7.77
N VAL A 40 -2.99 18.69 8.45
CA VAL A 40 -2.50 19.76 9.34
C VAL A 40 -2.29 21.07 8.58
N LYS A 41 -1.70 21.01 7.38
CA LYS A 41 -1.50 22.20 6.55
C LYS A 41 -2.84 22.81 6.13
N GLN A 42 -3.75 21.99 5.60
CA GLN A 42 -5.09 22.44 5.18
C GLN A 42 -5.88 23.05 6.34
N LEU A 43 -5.84 22.43 7.52
CA LEU A 43 -6.49 22.94 8.72
C LEU A 43 -5.88 24.25 9.21
N ARG A 44 -4.55 24.42 9.13
CA ARG A 44 -3.87 25.68 9.48
C ARG A 44 -4.28 26.80 8.53
N ASP A 45 -4.25 26.53 7.22
CA ASP A 45 -4.66 27.50 6.20
C ASP A 45 -6.13 27.89 6.37
N ALA A 46 -6.99 26.94 6.73
CA ALA A 46 -8.41 27.19 7.02
C ALA A 46 -8.61 27.94 8.35
N PHE A 47 -7.80 27.66 9.37
CA PHE A 47 -7.83 28.37 10.65
C PHE A 47 -7.49 29.85 10.48
N GLY A 48 -6.44 30.18 9.72
CA GLY A 48 -6.10 31.56 9.39
C GLY A 48 -7.17 32.30 8.56
N LYS A 49 -8.02 31.56 7.83
CA LYS A 49 -9.13 32.09 7.03
C LYS A 49 -10.48 32.09 7.76
N GLY A 50 -10.54 31.63 9.01
CA GLY A 50 -11.79 31.49 9.77
C GLY A 50 -12.73 30.40 9.24
N THR A 51 -12.28 29.53 8.35
CA THR A 51 -13.08 28.45 7.73
C THR A 51 -12.72 27.06 8.29
N PHE A 52 -12.10 27.01 9.47
CA PHE A 52 -11.64 25.78 10.12
C PHE A 52 -12.73 24.72 10.24
N ASP A 53 -13.92 25.12 10.68
CA ASP A 53 -15.05 24.19 10.91
C ASP A 53 -15.49 23.48 9.64
N ARG A 54 -15.53 24.22 8.53
CA ARG A 54 -15.85 23.67 7.21
C ARG A 54 -14.77 22.72 6.72
N ALA A 55 -13.50 23.12 6.83
CA ALA A 55 -12.37 22.27 6.43
C ALA A 55 -12.30 20.99 7.28
N TRP A 56 -12.65 21.07 8.56
CA TRP A 56 -12.74 19.90 9.44
C TRP A 56 -13.83 18.93 8.98
N ALA A 57 -15.02 19.44 8.67
CA ALA A 57 -16.13 18.62 8.17
C ALA A 57 -15.82 18.00 6.80
N GLU A 58 -15.15 18.71 5.89
CA GLU A 58 -14.75 18.16 4.59
C GLU A 58 -13.70 17.03 4.74
N LEU A 59 -12.78 17.15 5.70
CA LEU A 59 -11.72 16.16 5.90
C LEU A 59 -12.14 14.96 6.75
N PHE A 60 -13.02 15.17 7.73
CA PHE A 60 -13.36 14.16 8.75
C PHE A 60 -14.85 13.90 8.89
N GLY A 61 -15.72 14.69 8.26
CA GLY A 61 -17.17 14.49 8.31
C GLY A 61 -17.64 13.20 7.67
N MET A 62 -16.84 12.58 6.78
CA MET A 62 -17.10 11.22 6.28
C MET A 62 -16.46 10.11 7.14
N GLU A 63 -15.53 10.44 8.05
CA GLU A 63 -14.94 9.46 8.99
C GLU A 63 -15.85 9.20 10.22
N GLU A 64 -16.69 10.17 10.64
CA GLU A 64 -17.56 10.02 11.82
C GLU A 64 -18.71 9.01 11.63
N ASP A 65 -19.17 8.76 10.41
CA ASP A 65 -20.15 7.69 10.11
C ASP A 65 -19.52 6.28 10.03
N ALA A 66 -18.21 6.20 9.79
CA ALA A 66 -17.50 4.93 9.66
C ALA A 66 -16.99 4.39 11.01
N GLU A 67 -16.71 5.25 11.99
CA GLU A 67 -16.17 4.84 13.30
C GLU A 67 -17.18 4.09 14.18
N LYS A 68 -18.49 4.11 13.87
CA LYS A 68 -19.48 3.24 14.54
C LYS A 68 -19.47 1.78 14.04
N LYS A 69 -18.73 1.42 12.97
CA LYS A 69 -18.87 0.10 12.31
C LYS A 69 -17.66 -0.83 12.36
N SER A 70 -16.50 -0.45 12.90
CA SER A 70 -15.37 -1.39 12.93
C SER A 70 -14.60 -1.39 14.24
N ALA A 71 -15.14 -2.14 15.21
CA ALA A 71 -14.36 -2.63 16.34
C ALA A 71 -13.30 -3.65 15.86
N SER A 72 -12.05 -3.37 16.25
CA SER A 72 -10.89 -4.26 16.41
C SER A 72 -10.40 -5.14 15.25
N LYS A 73 -9.29 -4.73 14.62
CA LYS A 73 -8.15 -5.63 14.34
C LYS A 73 -6.85 -4.95 14.79
N SER A 74 -6.33 -5.39 15.93
CA SER A 74 -5.03 -4.95 16.46
C SER A 74 -3.90 -5.28 15.47
N ARG A 75 -3.31 -4.26 14.85
CA ARG A 75 -2.09 -4.41 14.04
C ARG A 75 -0.86 -4.45 14.95
N GLN A 76 -0.21 -5.62 15.00
CA GLN A 76 1.11 -5.80 15.63
C GLN A 76 2.14 -4.80 15.04
N LYS A 77 2.89 -4.14 15.93
CA LYS A 77 4.00 -3.24 15.59
C LYS A 77 5.09 -4.01 14.83
N LYS A 78 5.41 -3.58 13.60
CA LYS A 78 6.64 -4.01 12.93
C LYS A 78 7.82 -3.18 13.44
N GLU A 79 8.83 -3.90 13.91
CA GLU A 79 10.04 -3.40 14.55
C GLU A 79 10.90 -2.55 13.59
N ARG A 80 11.47 -1.48 14.13
CA ARG A 80 12.06 -0.36 13.38
C ARG A 80 13.47 -0.65 12.80
N GLY A 81 13.95 -1.89 12.88
CA GLY A 81 15.29 -2.31 12.46
C GLY A 81 15.46 -2.61 10.95
N GLU A 82 14.38 -2.85 10.22
CA GLU A 82 14.46 -3.37 8.84
C GLU A 82 14.80 -2.30 7.79
N ARG A 83 14.63 -1.01 8.10
CA ARG A 83 14.79 0.08 7.13
C ARG A 83 16.24 0.43 6.81
N ARG A 84 17.21 0.21 7.72
CA ARG A 84 18.63 0.50 7.44
C ARG A 84 19.31 -0.54 6.54
N ARG A 85 18.81 -1.78 6.46
CA ARG A 85 19.32 -2.79 5.51
C ARG A 85 18.95 -2.49 4.06
N LYS A 86 17.82 -1.81 3.81
CA LYS A 86 17.36 -1.50 2.44
C LYS A 86 18.28 -0.54 1.70
N THR A 87 18.92 0.39 2.40
CA THR A 87 19.75 1.43 1.77
C THR A 87 21.15 0.93 1.40
N GLN A 88 21.73 -0.01 2.17
CA GLN A 88 23.05 -0.60 1.85
C GLN A 88 23.00 -1.65 0.72
N LEU A 89 21.83 -2.22 0.41
CA LEU A 89 21.67 -3.18 -0.69
C LEU A 89 21.65 -2.52 -2.09
N ARG A 90 21.52 -1.19 -2.17
CA ARG A 90 21.48 -0.47 -3.45
C ARG A 90 22.80 -0.47 -4.23
N GLY A 91 23.87 -1.01 -3.63
CA GLY A 91 25.21 -1.06 -4.22
C GLY A 91 25.72 -2.46 -4.58
N ARG A 92 24.90 -3.53 -4.52
CA ARG A 92 25.38 -4.87 -4.91
C ARG A 92 24.47 -5.53 -5.93
N ARG A 93 25.01 -5.54 -7.15
CA ARG A 93 24.70 -6.35 -8.33
C ARG A 93 23.55 -5.85 -9.17
N ASN A 94 23.90 -5.51 -10.41
CA ASN A 94 23.15 -5.77 -11.63
C ASN A 94 22.47 -7.14 -11.52
N PHE A 95 21.32 -7.17 -10.87
CA PHE A 95 20.49 -8.36 -10.78
C PHE A 95 19.90 -8.50 -12.16
N ASP A 96 20.22 -9.62 -12.82
CA ASP A 96 19.78 -9.98 -14.17
C ASP A 96 18.42 -9.38 -14.48
N ARG A 97 18.41 -8.41 -15.39
CA ARG A 97 17.23 -7.61 -15.73
C ARG A 97 16.06 -8.47 -16.25
N ASP A 98 16.36 -9.72 -16.61
CA ASP A 98 15.44 -10.71 -17.15
C ASP A 98 14.93 -11.72 -16.11
N LYS A 99 15.42 -11.68 -14.87
CA LYS A 99 14.94 -12.58 -13.81
C LYS A 99 13.74 -11.95 -13.10
N ILE A 100 12.55 -12.48 -13.40
CA ILE A 100 11.32 -12.16 -12.67
C ILE A 100 11.50 -12.59 -11.20
N PRO A 101 11.53 -11.66 -10.22
CA PRO A 101 11.74 -12.04 -8.83
C PRO A 101 10.57 -12.88 -8.34
N MET A 102 10.84 -13.96 -7.59
CA MET A 102 9.81 -14.93 -7.16
C MET A 102 8.61 -14.33 -6.39
N ARG A 103 8.76 -13.12 -5.84
CA ARG A 103 7.67 -12.36 -5.21
C ARG A 103 6.66 -11.77 -6.20
N GLU A 104 7.06 -11.56 -7.45
CA GLU A 104 6.24 -11.01 -8.54
C GLU A 104 5.51 -12.10 -9.35
N PHE A 105 5.82 -13.38 -9.12
CA PHE A 105 4.90 -14.46 -9.52
C PHE A 105 3.62 -14.35 -8.71
N SER A 106 2.62 -13.70 -9.31
CA SER A 106 1.23 -14.01 -9.04
C SER A 106 0.98 -15.51 -9.24
N ASN A 107 -0.09 -16.05 -8.66
CA ASN A 107 -0.34 -17.50 -8.56
C ASN A 107 -0.13 -18.32 -9.85
N HIS A 108 -0.22 -17.68 -11.02
CA HIS A 108 0.03 -18.27 -12.33
C HIS A 108 1.03 -17.42 -13.13
N LEU A 109 1.95 -18.06 -13.83
CA LEU A 109 2.88 -17.47 -14.78
C LEU A 109 2.77 -18.21 -16.12
N VAL A 110 2.68 -17.46 -17.20
CA VAL A 110 2.79 -17.98 -18.57
C VAL A 110 4.06 -17.39 -19.17
N VAL A 111 4.94 -18.24 -19.68
CA VAL A 111 6.15 -17.87 -20.43
C VAL A 111 6.01 -18.45 -21.82
N TYR A 112 6.23 -17.66 -22.87
CA TYR A 112 6.07 -18.13 -24.23
C TYR A 112 7.06 -17.46 -25.18
N ARG A 113 7.39 -18.15 -26.27
CA ARG A 113 8.20 -17.61 -27.36
C ARG A 113 7.28 -17.09 -28.46
N MET A 114 7.54 -15.88 -28.93
CA MET A 114 6.85 -15.28 -30.07
C MET A 114 7.51 -15.69 -31.39
N HIS A 115 6.82 -15.49 -32.51
CA HIS A 115 7.32 -15.81 -33.85
C HIS A 115 8.62 -15.08 -34.24
N ASP A 116 8.89 -13.93 -33.62
CA ASP A 116 10.13 -13.16 -33.77
C ASP A 116 11.30 -13.72 -32.94
N GLY A 117 11.08 -14.84 -32.23
CA GLY A 117 12.05 -15.48 -31.35
C GLY A 117 12.17 -14.83 -29.98
N THR A 118 11.40 -13.76 -29.69
CA THR A 118 11.45 -13.10 -28.38
C THR A 118 10.74 -13.92 -27.32
N MET A 119 11.34 -13.99 -26.12
CA MET A 119 10.74 -14.62 -24.96
C MET A 119 9.89 -13.59 -24.21
N GLN A 120 8.61 -13.88 -24.04
CA GLN A 120 7.70 -13.07 -23.24
C GLN A 120 7.23 -13.82 -22.01
N SER A 121 6.87 -13.07 -20.98
CA SER A 121 6.35 -13.63 -19.74
C SER A 121 5.24 -12.74 -19.18
N GLN A 122 4.16 -13.37 -18.74
CA GLN A 122 3.01 -12.69 -18.16
C GLN A 122 2.55 -13.39 -16.88
N ALA A 123 2.39 -12.61 -15.82
CA ALA A 123 1.98 -13.09 -14.51
C ALA A 123 0.48 -12.79 -14.27
N PHE A 124 -0.28 -13.82 -13.91
CA PHE A 124 -1.71 -13.74 -13.61
C PHE A 124 -2.05 -14.14 -12.17
N LYS A 125 -2.96 -13.37 -11.55
CA LYS A 125 -3.56 -13.73 -10.25
C LYS A 125 -4.65 -14.80 -10.35
N SER A 126 -5.26 -14.97 -11.53
CA SER A 126 -6.39 -15.87 -11.76
C SER A 126 -6.03 -16.95 -12.77
N ARG A 127 -6.34 -18.21 -12.44
CA ARG A 127 -6.17 -19.37 -13.32
C ARG A 127 -6.86 -19.18 -14.67
N LYS A 128 -8.14 -18.78 -14.66
CA LYS A 128 -8.95 -18.63 -15.88
C LYS A 128 -8.32 -17.64 -16.87
N ARG A 129 -7.68 -16.57 -16.37
CA ARG A 129 -7.02 -15.59 -17.24
C ARG A 129 -5.73 -16.13 -17.85
N ALA A 130 -4.97 -16.89 -17.08
CA ALA A 130 -3.75 -17.52 -17.58
C ALA A 130 -4.07 -18.59 -18.64
N GLU A 131 -5.06 -19.44 -18.39
CA GLU A 131 -5.53 -20.45 -19.35
C GLU A 131 -6.11 -19.80 -20.61
N LYS A 132 -6.81 -18.67 -20.47
CA LYS A 132 -7.28 -17.90 -21.63
C LYS A 132 -6.10 -17.45 -22.49
N LEU A 133 -5.06 -16.85 -21.91
CA LEU A 133 -3.88 -16.44 -22.68
C LEU A 133 -3.23 -17.62 -23.40
N VAL A 134 -3.10 -18.78 -22.74
CA VAL A 134 -2.52 -19.97 -23.38
C VAL A 134 -3.37 -20.41 -24.58
N ASN A 135 -4.71 -20.42 -24.45
CA ASN A 135 -5.60 -20.76 -25.56
C ASN A 135 -5.52 -19.73 -26.70
N ASP A 136 -5.45 -18.44 -26.37
CA ASP A 136 -5.29 -17.37 -27.34
C ASP A 136 -3.98 -17.56 -28.13
N LEU A 137 -2.85 -17.84 -27.44
CA LEU A 137 -1.55 -18.11 -28.08
C LEU A 137 -1.55 -19.36 -28.96
N LEU A 138 -2.22 -20.43 -28.53
CA LEU A 138 -2.38 -21.65 -29.35
C LEU A 138 -3.23 -21.37 -30.61
N SER A 139 -4.25 -20.52 -30.49
CA SER A 139 -5.08 -20.11 -31.64
C SER A 139 -4.34 -19.20 -32.61
N GLU A 140 -3.38 -18.42 -32.12
CA GLU A 140 -2.48 -17.58 -32.92
C GLU A 140 -1.36 -18.39 -33.60
N GLY A 141 -1.25 -19.70 -33.32
CA GLY A 141 -0.29 -20.59 -33.97
C GLY A 141 1.04 -20.74 -33.24
N VAL A 142 1.14 -20.27 -31.99
CA VAL A 142 2.30 -20.55 -31.14
C VAL A 142 2.31 -22.03 -30.77
N LEU A 143 3.45 -22.68 -30.93
CA LEU A 143 3.57 -24.11 -30.63
C LEU A 143 3.40 -24.36 -29.12
N ALA A 144 2.65 -25.41 -28.76
CA ALA A 144 2.46 -25.77 -27.36
C ALA A 144 3.79 -26.04 -26.62
N THR A 145 4.81 -26.54 -27.34
CA THR A 145 6.16 -26.76 -26.81
C THR A 145 6.89 -25.47 -26.43
N GLU A 146 6.47 -24.34 -27.00
CA GLU A 146 7.05 -23.03 -26.77
C GLU A 146 6.32 -22.25 -25.66
N ILE A 147 5.27 -22.82 -25.06
CA ILE A 147 4.49 -22.24 -23.97
C ILE A 147 4.76 -22.99 -22.67
N GLY A 148 5.41 -22.31 -21.71
CA GLY A 148 5.59 -22.78 -20.34
C GLY A 148 4.54 -22.19 -19.40
N TYR A 149 3.74 -23.04 -18.76
CA TYR A 149 2.78 -22.64 -17.74
C TYR A 149 3.23 -23.10 -16.35
N PHE A 150 3.42 -22.13 -15.44
CA PHE A 150 3.89 -22.38 -14.08
C PHE A 150 2.84 -21.92 -13.07
N ARG A 151 2.43 -22.84 -12.19
CA ARG A 151 1.56 -22.54 -11.05
C ARG A 151 2.39 -22.44 -9.79
N ARG A 152 2.21 -21.36 -9.04
CA ARG A 152 2.72 -21.27 -7.67
C ARG A 152 1.79 -22.09 -6.78
N ASN A 153 2.15 -23.33 -6.50
CA ASN A 153 1.55 -24.07 -5.39
C ASN A 153 2.06 -23.41 -4.12
N GLU A 154 1.18 -22.69 -3.40
CA GLU A 154 1.46 -22.37 -2.02
C GLU A 154 1.62 -23.71 -1.30
N ILE A 155 2.86 -24.09 -1.01
CA ILE A 155 3.12 -25.17 -0.07
C ILE A 155 2.57 -24.64 1.26
N GLN A 156 1.31 -24.97 1.55
CA GLN A 156 0.77 -24.88 2.90
C GLN A 156 1.48 -25.95 3.73
N ALA A 157 2.77 -25.76 3.98
CA ALA A 157 3.43 -26.44 5.07
C ALA A 157 2.77 -25.87 6.33
N LYS A 158 1.68 -26.51 6.78
CA LYS A 158 1.35 -26.53 8.19
C LYS A 158 2.59 -27.12 8.86
N VAL A 159 3.46 -26.26 9.36
CA VAL A 159 4.44 -26.64 10.37
C VAL A 159 3.58 -26.96 11.60
N THR A 160 3.17 -28.22 11.72
CA THR A 160 2.78 -28.79 13.01
C THR A 160 4.05 -28.83 13.84
N LEU A 161 4.16 -27.89 14.78
CA LEU A 161 5.10 -27.95 15.90
C LEU A 161 4.76 -29.16 16.77
#